data_AF-A0A3P8S7Y5-F1
#
_entry.id   AF-A0A3P8S7Y5-F1
#
_cell.length_a   1.000
_cell.length_b   1.000
_cell.length_c   1.000
_cell.angle_alpha   90.00
_cell.angle_beta   90.00
_cell.angle_gamma   90.00
#
_symmetry.space_group_name_H-M   'P 1'
#
loop_
_entity.id
_entity.type
_entity.pdbx_description
1 polymer ?
#
loop_
_entity_poly.entity_id
_entity_poly.type
_entity_poly.pdbx_seq_one_letter_code
_entity_poly.pdbx_strand_id
1 'polypeptide(L)'
;MDCVPEAQCGCTYEGRYVEADTSFWGDETCTEIYTCSASGGLSISQTGCPSGRQCQVVAGLRGCYALSYATCLVSGDPHFVTFDGQRFNFQGTCIYEMASVSSNQTSLEHFSVVLQSSGQDKRIGSVVQLVEVMVYGYNFTISKEYPGAVVVNMYFLKTAYK
;
A
#
# COMPACT_ATOMS: atom_id res chain seq x y z
N MET A 1 7.26 -34.28 18.36
CA MET A 1 6.98 -34.22 16.92
C MET A 1 5.58 -34.78 16.76
N ASP A 2 4.64 -33.92 16.43
CA ASP A 2 3.24 -34.31 16.27
C ASP A 2 3.00 -34.72 14.82
N CYS A 3 2.27 -35.80 14.61
CA CYS A 3 1.94 -36.28 13.28
C CYS A 3 0.86 -35.39 12.67
N VAL A 4 1.08 -34.95 11.43
CA VAL A 4 0.07 -34.26 10.61
C VAL A 4 -0.41 -35.19 9.47
N PRO A 5 -1.61 -34.98 8.93
CA PRO A 5 -2.05 -35.66 7.71
C PRO A 5 -1.06 -35.44 6.56
N GLU A 6 -0.97 -36.39 5.63
CA GLU A 6 -0.05 -36.32 4.47
C GLU A 6 -0.23 -35.04 3.65
N ALA A 7 -1.46 -34.57 3.50
CA ALA A 7 -1.80 -33.31 2.82
C ALA A 7 -1.38 -32.04 3.59
N GLN A 8 -0.77 -32.18 4.76
CA GLN A 8 -0.25 -31.09 5.59
C GLN A 8 1.25 -31.28 5.87
N CYS A 9 1.88 -32.26 5.22
CA CYS A 9 3.32 -32.43 5.26
C CYS A 9 3.99 -31.28 4.48
N GLY A 10 4.94 -30.63 5.14
CA GLY A 10 5.81 -29.66 4.52
C GLY A 10 6.91 -30.29 3.66
N CYS A 11 7.83 -29.45 3.22
CA CYS A 11 8.95 -29.81 2.36
C CYS A 11 10.27 -29.74 3.13
N THR A 12 11.33 -30.29 2.54
CA THR A 12 12.69 -30.07 3.04
C THR A 12 13.48 -29.26 2.02
N TYR A 13 14.09 -28.17 2.46
CA TYR A 13 14.98 -27.33 1.66
C TYR A 13 16.28 -27.09 2.43
N GLU A 14 17.42 -27.46 1.85
CA GLU A 14 18.75 -27.36 2.48
C GLU A 14 18.80 -27.92 3.92
N GLY A 15 18.10 -29.03 4.17
CA GLY A 15 18.04 -29.67 5.48
C GLY A 15 17.12 -28.98 6.51
N ARG A 16 16.36 -27.95 6.10
CA ARG A 16 15.36 -27.28 6.94
C ARG A 16 13.95 -27.66 6.49
N TYR A 17 13.05 -27.78 7.47
CA TYR A 17 11.64 -27.98 7.22
C TYR A 17 10.98 -26.68 6.77
N VAL A 18 10.18 -26.75 5.71
CA VAL A 18 9.40 -25.66 5.15
C VAL A 18 7.92 -26.05 5.26
N GLU A 19 7.09 -25.17 5.80
CA GLU A 19 5.67 -25.44 5.95
C GLU A 19 4.96 -25.60 4.60
N ALA A 20 3.95 -26.47 4.57
CA ALA A 20 3.11 -26.67 3.40
C ALA A 20 2.46 -25.36 2.94
N ASP A 21 2.32 -25.19 1.62
CA ASP A 21 1.71 -24.04 0.95
C ASP A 21 2.39 -22.68 1.26
N THR A 22 3.68 -22.71 1.60
CA THR A 22 4.50 -21.50 1.76
C THR A 22 5.43 -21.25 0.57
N SER A 23 5.63 -19.98 0.26
CA SER A 23 6.61 -19.53 -0.73
C SER A 23 7.69 -18.67 -0.08
N PHE A 24 8.94 -18.83 -0.51
CA PHE A 24 10.09 -18.10 0.02
C PHE A 24 11.17 -17.89 -1.05
N TRP A 25 12.02 -16.88 -0.83
CA TRP A 25 13.18 -16.62 -1.68
C TRP A 25 14.31 -17.59 -1.34
N GLY A 26 14.75 -18.39 -2.32
CA GLY A 26 15.83 -19.37 -2.13
C GLY A 26 17.22 -18.81 -2.36
N ASP A 27 17.33 -17.66 -3.00
CA ASP A 27 18.59 -17.03 -3.39
C ASP A 27 18.81 -15.67 -2.69
N GLU A 28 20.00 -15.12 -2.82
CA GLU A 28 20.36 -13.83 -2.21
C GLU A 28 19.94 -12.62 -3.04
N THR A 29 19.60 -12.83 -4.32
CA THR A 29 19.32 -11.76 -5.27
C THR A 29 17.83 -11.64 -5.62
N CYS A 30 16.97 -12.41 -4.94
CA CYS A 30 15.53 -12.46 -5.17
C CYS A 30 15.21 -12.77 -6.64
N THR A 31 15.86 -13.80 -7.17
CA THR A 31 15.64 -14.31 -8.53
C THR A 31 14.89 -15.64 -8.55
N GLU A 32 14.78 -16.32 -7.40
CA GLU A 32 14.20 -17.65 -7.29
C GLU A 32 13.22 -17.73 -6.12
N ILE A 33 11.93 -17.95 -6.43
CA ILE A 33 10.91 -18.27 -5.43
C ILE A 33 10.70 -19.77 -5.42
N TYR A 34 10.89 -20.37 -4.25
CA TYR A 34 10.54 -21.75 -3.97
C TYR A 34 9.16 -21.81 -3.32
N THR A 35 8.32 -22.75 -3.76
CA THR A 35 7.00 -23.00 -3.19
C THR A 35 6.89 -24.45 -2.78
N CYS A 36 6.56 -24.68 -1.51
CA CYS A 36 6.27 -26.00 -0.98
C CYS A 36 4.79 -26.32 -1.19
N SER A 37 4.48 -27.39 -1.91
CA SER A 37 3.10 -27.87 -2.05
C SER A 37 2.68 -28.68 -0.82
N ALA A 38 1.39 -28.68 -0.52
CA ALA A 38 0.74 -29.60 0.43
C ALA A 38 1.03 -31.10 0.22
N SER A 39 1.53 -31.49 -0.97
CA SER A 39 1.96 -32.86 -1.28
C SER A 39 3.44 -33.13 -0.94
N GLY A 40 4.14 -32.19 -0.27
CA GLY A 40 5.55 -32.30 0.08
C GLY A 40 6.52 -32.04 -1.08
N GLY A 41 6.02 -31.51 -2.21
CA GLY A 41 6.81 -31.21 -3.40
C GLY A 41 7.34 -29.78 -3.38
N LEU A 42 8.60 -29.60 -3.72
CA LEU A 42 9.19 -28.26 -3.87
C LEU A 42 9.22 -27.86 -5.35
N SER A 43 8.63 -26.72 -5.67
CA SER A 43 8.67 -26.12 -7.01
C SER A 43 9.40 -24.79 -6.99
N ILE A 44 10.01 -24.42 -8.12
CA ILE A 44 10.77 -23.17 -8.27
C ILE A 44 10.18 -22.33 -9.40
N SER A 45 10.13 -21.02 -9.18
CA SER A 45 9.77 -20.02 -10.18
C SER A 45 10.86 -18.96 -10.26
N GLN A 46 11.36 -18.71 -11.48
CA GLN A 46 12.29 -17.61 -11.73
C GLN A 46 11.54 -16.29 -11.87
N THR A 47 11.99 -15.29 -11.12
CA THR A 47 11.36 -13.96 -11.08
C THR A 47 12.40 -12.89 -10.72
N GLY A 48 11.96 -11.67 -10.45
CA GLY A 48 12.82 -10.58 -9.99
C GLY A 48 12.02 -9.52 -9.27
N CYS A 49 12.71 -8.65 -8.51
CA CYS A 49 12.03 -7.52 -7.90
C CYS A 49 11.47 -6.57 -8.97
N PRO A 50 10.21 -6.13 -8.81
CA PRO A 50 9.62 -5.18 -9.74
C PRO A 50 10.33 -3.82 -9.63
N SER A 51 10.18 -2.99 -10.66
CA SER A 51 10.71 -1.63 -10.70
C SER A 51 10.39 -0.85 -9.42
N GLY A 52 11.39 -0.12 -8.89
CA GLY A 52 11.25 0.64 -7.65
C GLY A 52 11.41 -0.18 -6.37
N ARG A 53 11.66 -1.50 -6.47
CA ARG A 53 11.99 -2.37 -5.33
C ARG A 53 13.36 -3.01 -5.50
N GLN A 54 13.97 -3.39 -4.38
CA GLN A 54 15.25 -4.09 -4.33
C GLN A 54 15.16 -5.28 -3.38
N CYS A 55 15.91 -6.34 -3.70
CA CYS A 55 16.09 -7.47 -2.81
C CYS A 55 16.83 -7.04 -1.54
N GLN A 56 16.16 -7.13 -0.40
CA GLN A 56 16.70 -6.77 0.91
C GLN A 56 16.21 -7.77 1.97
N VAL A 57 16.81 -7.71 3.15
CA VAL A 57 16.36 -8.44 4.33
C VAL A 57 15.84 -7.42 5.35
N VAL A 58 14.53 -7.41 5.62
CA VAL A 58 13.89 -6.51 6.58
C VAL A 58 13.28 -7.35 7.70
N ALA A 59 13.67 -7.06 8.94
CA ALA A 59 13.25 -7.83 10.12
C ALA A 59 13.49 -9.36 9.99
N GLY A 60 14.59 -9.75 9.33
CA GLY A 60 14.95 -11.15 9.11
C GLY A 60 14.25 -11.83 7.94
N LEU A 61 13.34 -11.14 7.25
CA LEU A 61 12.63 -11.66 6.07
C LEU A 61 13.26 -11.11 4.79
N ARG A 62 13.65 -12.00 3.88
CA ARG A 62 14.12 -11.63 2.55
C ARG A 62 12.93 -11.32 1.65
N GLY A 63 13.05 -10.28 0.84
CA GLY A 63 12.01 -9.89 -0.10
C GLY A 63 12.35 -8.66 -0.92
N CYS A 64 11.40 -8.28 -1.78
CA CYS A 64 11.49 -7.07 -2.58
C CYS A 64 10.85 -5.90 -1.82
N TYR A 65 11.70 -4.98 -1.35
CA TYR A 65 11.28 -3.80 -0.57
C TYR A 65 11.49 -2.52 -1.37
N ALA A 66 10.69 -1.49 -1.09
CA ALA A 66 10.79 -0.21 -1.81
C ALA A 66 12.19 0.41 -1.63
N LEU A 67 12.76 0.89 -2.74
CA LEU A 67 14.06 1.58 -2.75
C LEU A 67 14.04 2.91 -1.99
N SER A 68 12.90 3.61 -2.06
CA SER A 68 12.70 4.89 -1.41
C SER A 68 11.22 5.14 -1.14
N TYR A 69 10.97 6.08 -0.24
CA TYR A 69 9.64 6.59 0.06
C TYR A 69 9.65 8.10 -0.16
N ALA A 70 8.54 8.64 -0.65
CA ALA A 70 8.32 10.06 -0.82
C ALA A 70 6.97 10.44 -0.21
N THR A 71 6.85 11.69 0.25
CA THR A 71 5.62 12.20 0.89
C THR A 71 5.11 13.38 0.10
N CYS A 72 3.85 13.31 -0.32
CA CYS A 72 3.07 14.47 -0.74
C CYS A 72 2.28 14.97 0.48
N LEU A 73 2.32 16.27 0.74
CA LEU A 73 1.69 16.88 1.91
C LEU A 73 0.75 18.00 1.50
N VAL A 74 -0.41 18.03 2.15
CA VAL A 74 -1.35 19.15 2.12
C VAL A 74 -1.56 19.59 3.57
N SER A 75 -1.05 20.76 3.95
CA SER A 75 -1.09 21.24 5.33
C SER A 75 -1.87 22.55 5.42
N GLY A 76 -3.17 22.43 5.68
CA GLY A 76 -4.07 23.57 5.50
C GLY A 76 -4.18 23.95 4.02
N ASP A 77 -5.32 24.51 3.64
CA ASP A 77 -5.46 25.13 2.34
C ASP A 77 -4.87 26.55 2.46
N PRO A 78 -3.84 26.94 1.68
CA PRO A 78 -3.51 26.42 0.35
C PRO A 78 -2.14 25.72 0.20
N HIS A 79 -1.51 25.19 1.26
CA HIS A 79 -0.09 24.79 1.20
C HIS A 79 0.11 23.34 0.75
N PHE A 80 0.74 23.17 -0.42
CA PHE A 80 1.07 21.87 -1.00
C PHE A 80 2.59 21.65 -1.03
N VAL A 81 3.00 20.41 -0.77
CA VAL A 81 4.35 19.90 -1.01
C VAL A 81 4.24 18.64 -1.85
N THR A 82 4.83 18.65 -3.05
CA THR A 82 4.83 17.50 -3.96
C THR A 82 5.81 16.41 -3.50
N PHE A 83 5.73 15.22 -4.12
CA PHE A 83 6.65 14.11 -3.82
C PHE A 83 8.13 14.43 -4.07
N ASP A 84 8.43 15.32 -5.02
CA ASP A 84 9.78 15.84 -5.31
C ASP A 84 10.14 17.08 -4.48
N GLY A 85 9.29 17.47 -3.52
CA GLY A 85 9.57 18.51 -2.53
C GLY A 85 9.26 19.94 -2.97
N GLN A 86 8.63 20.14 -4.14
CA GLN A 86 8.24 21.48 -4.59
C GLN A 86 7.09 22.01 -3.74
N ARG A 87 7.19 23.29 -3.39
CA ARG A 87 6.21 23.98 -2.54
C ARG A 87 5.44 25.00 -3.36
N PHE A 88 4.12 24.94 -3.29
CA PHE A 88 3.27 25.93 -3.92
C PHE A 88 1.98 26.14 -3.15
N ASN A 89 1.31 27.26 -3.46
CA ASN A 89 0.01 27.60 -2.92
C ASN A 89 -1.03 27.46 -4.02
N PHE A 90 -2.11 26.73 -3.74
CA PHE A 90 -3.23 26.59 -4.67
C PHE A 90 -4.56 26.76 -3.96
N GLN A 91 -5.37 27.72 -4.43
CA GLN A 91 -6.68 28.04 -3.87
C GLN A 91 -7.78 27.62 -4.84
N GLY A 92 -8.26 26.39 -4.67
CA GLY A 92 -9.25 25.77 -5.53
C GLY A 92 -10.54 25.44 -4.79
N THR A 93 -11.69 25.53 -5.46
CA THR A 93 -13.02 25.24 -4.88
C THR A 93 -13.67 24.00 -5.49
N CYS A 94 -12.87 23.11 -6.08
CA CYS A 94 -13.32 21.90 -6.77
C CYS A 94 -12.81 20.63 -6.08
N ILE A 95 -13.05 19.51 -6.76
CA ILE A 95 -12.48 18.20 -6.47
C ILE A 95 -11.18 18.06 -7.28
N TYR A 96 -10.11 17.64 -6.62
CA TYR A 96 -8.78 17.50 -7.19
C TYR A 96 -8.25 16.09 -6.93
N GLU A 97 -7.77 15.43 -7.97
CA GLU A 97 -7.00 14.19 -7.83
C GLU A 97 -5.59 14.55 -7.37
N MET A 98 -5.21 14.08 -6.18
CA MET A 98 -3.94 14.41 -5.55
C MET A 98 -2.85 13.41 -5.90
N ALA A 99 -3.21 12.13 -5.97
CA ALA A 99 -2.31 11.05 -6.34
C ALA A 99 -3.13 9.86 -6.86
N SER A 100 -2.65 9.24 -7.94
CA SER A 100 -3.18 7.99 -8.46
C SER A 100 -2.09 7.21 -9.19
N VAL A 101 -2.32 5.91 -9.39
CA VAL A 101 -1.44 5.09 -10.22
C VAL A 101 -1.58 5.48 -11.68
N SER A 102 -0.46 5.74 -12.35
CA SER A 102 -0.46 6.01 -13.79
C SER A 102 -1.08 4.83 -14.55
N SER A 103 -1.97 5.12 -15.50
CA SER A 103 -2.74 4.14 -16.28
C SER A 103 -1.90 3.08 -16.99
N ASN A 104 -0.61 3.33 -17.19
CA ASN A 104 0.28 2.44 -17.94
C ASN A 104 0.95 1.37 -17.07
N GLN A 105 0.71 1.36 -15.75
CA GLN A 105 1.35 0.44 -14.79
C GLN A 105 0.33 -0.58 -14.25
N THR A 106 0.10 -1.66 -15.01
CA THR A 106 -0.87 -2.72 -14.64
C THR A 106 -0.38 -3.66 -13.54
N SER A 107 0.92 -3.66 -13.23
CA SER A 107 1.52 -4.49 -12.18
C SER A 107 1.50 -3.84 -10.79
N LEU A 108 1.08 -2.58 -10.70
CA LEU A 108 0.93 -1.85 -9.45
C LEU A 108 -0.51 -1.96 -8.96
N GLU A 109 -0.67 -2.07 -7.63
CA GLU A 109 -1.98 -2.00 -7.02
C GLU A 109 -2.60 -0.62 -7.28
N HIS A 110 -3.79 -0.59 -7.84
CA HIS A 110 -4.50 0.65 -8.09
C HIS A 110 -4.90 1.35 -6.78
N PHE A 111 -4.61 2.64 -6.71
CA PHE A 111 -5.13 3.52 -5.68
C PHE A 111 -5.42 4.91 -6.25
N SER A 112 -6.28 5.65 -5.56
CA SER A 112 -6.46 7.08 -5.80
C SER A 112 -6.68 7.82 -4.48
N VAL A 113 -6.20 9.06 -4.44
CA VAL A 113 -6.41 10.02 -3.35
C VAL A 113 -7.02 11.26 -3.95
N VAL A 114 -8.23 11.58 -3.53
CA VAL A 114 -9.01 12.71 -4.02
C VAL A 114 -9.28 13.67 -2.87
N LEU A 115 -9.15 14.96 -3.15
CA LEU A 115 -9.37 16.04 -2.21
C LEU A 115 -10.48 16.95 -2.75
N GLN A 116 -11.52 17.16 -1.95
CA GLN A 116 -12.53 18.16 -2.22
C GLN A 116 -12.27 19.38 -1.35
N SER A 117 -12.08 20.53 -1.99
CA SER A 117 -12.01 21.81 -1.30
C SER A 117 -13.20 22.68 -1.69
N SER A 118 -13.67 23.52 -0.78
CA SER A 118 -14.69 24.52 -1.04
C SER A 118 -14.26 25.88 -0.49
N GLY A 119 -14.81 26.95 -1.04
CA GLY A 119 -14.53 28.32 -0.57
C GLY A 119 -15.70 29.22 -0.92
N GLN A 120 -16.16 30.00 0.06
CA GLN A 120 -17.28 30.95 -0.12
C GLN A 120 -16.82 32.39 -0.36
N ASP A 121 -15.60 32.77 0.07
CA ASP A 121 -15.12 34.16 0.02
C ASP A 121 -13.59 34.22 -0.19
N LYS A 122 -13.13 35.16 -1.05
CA LYS A 122 -11.70 35.42 -1.30
C LYS A 122 -10.94 35.83 -0.03
N ARG A 123 -11.64 36.28 1.01
CA ARG A 123 -11.04 36.64 2.32
C ARG A 123 -10.81 35.46 3.26
N ILE A 124 -11.57 34.37 3.10
CA ILE A 124 -11.56 33.20 3.99
C ILE A 124 -10.64 32.10 3.43
N GLY A 125 -10.41 32.10 2.12
CA GLY A 125 -9.64 31.06 1.43
C GLY A 125 -10.48 29.82 1.15
N SER A 126 -9.91 28.88 0.39
CA SER A 126 -10.48 27.55 0.21
C SER A 126 -10.19 26.69 1.43
N VAL A 127 -10.99 25.64 1.65
CA VAL A 127 -10.95 24.79 2.83
C VAL A 127 -11.25 23.36 2.42
N VAL A 128 -10.34 22.44 2.77
CA VAL A 128 -10.54 21.00 2.58
C VAL A 128 -11.80 20.54 3.32
N GLN A 129 -12.75 19.98 2.59
CA GLN A 129 -14.00 19.44 3.12
C GLN A 129 -13.94 17.93 3.30
N LEU A 130 -13.29 17.26 2.35
CA LEU A 130 -13.30 15.82 2.22
C LEU A 130 -11.99 15.32 1.61
N VAL A 131 -11.50 14.21 2.14
CA VAL A 131 -10.48 13.38 1.51
C VAL A 131 -11.08 12.00 1.28
N GLU A 132 -10.96 11.52 0.06
CA GLU A 132 -11.35 10.18 -0.34
C GLU A 132 -10.11 9.39 -0.76
N VAL A 133 -9.96 8.18 -0.22
CA VAL A 133 -8.88 7.26 -0.55
C VAL A 133 -9.50 5.96 -1.04
N MET A 134 -9.22 5.58 -2.28
CA MET A 134 -9.57 4.28 -2.82
C MET A 134 -8.32 3.40 -2.90
N VAL A 135 -8.35 2.24 -2.26
CA VAL A 135 -7.23 1.27 -2.31
C VAL A 135 -7.76 -0.13 -1.96
N TYR A 136 -7.26 -1.18 -2.62
CA TYR A 136 -7.68 -2.57 -2.40
C TYR A 136 -9.20 -2.81 -2.48
N GLY A 137 -9.92 -2.02 -3.30
CA GLY A 137 -11.38 -2.06 -3.42
C GLY A 137 -12.15 -1.46 -2.24
N TYR A 138 -11.46 -0.84 -1.27
CA TYR A 138 -12.08 -0.07 -0.20
C TYR A 138 -12.07 1.41 -0.53
N ASN A 139 -13.18 2.08 -0.22
CA ASN A 139 -13.31 3.53 -0.25
C ASN A 139 -13.33 4.06 1.18
N PHE A 140 -12.31 4.84 1.54
CA PHE A 140 -12.17 5.53 2.81
C PHE A 140 -12.47 7.01 2.63
N THR A 141 -13.40 7.52 3.42
CA THR A 141 -13.86 8.90 3.34
C THR A 141 -13.62 9.58 4.69
N ILE A 142 -12.83 10.65 4.68
CA ILE A 142 -12.51 11.48 5.84
C ILE A 142 -13.07 12.87 5.59
N SER A 143 -14.06 13.30 6.37
CA SER A 143 -14.78 14.55 6.12
C SER A 143 -14.81 15.46 7.34
N LYS A 144 -15.00 16.76 7.08
CA LYS A 144 -15.30 17.74 8.12
C LYS A 144 -16.68 17.55 8.76
N GLU A 145 -17.60 16.92 8.05
CA GLU A 145 -18.95 16.63 8.53
C GLU A 145 -18.92 15.62 9.70
N TYR A 146 -17.96 14.69 9.69
CA TYR A 146 -17.82 13.66 10.72
C TYR A 146 -16.42 13.64 11.34
N PRO A 147 -16.06 14.65 12.16
CA PRO A 147 -14.75 14.71 12.82
C PRO A 147 -14.48 13.47 13.69
N GLY A 148 -13.27 12.92 13.60
CA GLY A 148 -12.85 11.75 14.39
C GLY A 148 -13.43 10.42 13.90
N ALA A 149 -14.14 10.41 12.76
CA ALA A 149 -14.63 9.20 12.12
C ALA A 149 -14.03 9.04 10.72
N VAL A 150 -13.96 7.79 10.27
CA VAL A 150 -13.69 7.42 8.88
C VAL A 150 -14.87 6.59 8.40
N VAL A 151 -15.40 6.92 7.23
CA VAL A 151 -16.42 6.08 6.57
C VAL A 151 -15.70 5.14 5.62
N VAL A 152 -15.99 3.84 5.73
CA VAL A 152 -15.39 2.79 4.89
C VAL A 152 -16.51 2.05 4.17
N ASN A 153 -16.57 2.14 2.84
CA ASN A 153 -17.63 1.50 2.04
C ASN A 153 -19.05 1.78 2.58
N MET A 154 -19.32 3.02 3.00
CA MET A 154 -20.56 3.50 3.66
C MET A 154 -20.75 3.13 5.15
N TYR A 155 -19.83 2.39 5.77
CA TYR A 155 -19.87 2.06 7.20
C TYR A 155 -19.04 3.03 8.05
N PHE A 156 -19.60 3.54 9.15
CA PHE A 156 -18.90 4.45 10.05
C PHE A 156 -17.96 3.70 11.00
N LEU A 157 -16.69 4.10 11.01
CA LEU A 157 -15.70 3.67 11.99
C LEU A 157 -15.27 4.87 12.82
N LYS A 158 -15.49 4.80 14.14
CA LYS A 158 -14.94 5.79 15.07
C LYS A 158 -13.46 5.53 15.23
N THR A 159 -12.66 6.57 15.02
CA THR A 159 -11.22 6.49 15.28
C THR A 159 -10.96 6.74 16.77
N ALA A 160 -9.87 6.17 17.28
CA ALA A 160 -9.43 6.38 18.66
C ALA A 160 -8.69 7.73 18.85
N TYR A 161 -8.58 8.56 17.80
CA TYR A 161 -7.91 9.85 17.86
C TYR A 161 -8.81 10.86 18.58
N LYS A 162 -8.40 11.27 19.78
CA LYS A 162 -8.96 12.36 20.57
C LYS A 162 -8.21 13.66 20.32
#